data_AF-A0AAP2YZF2-F1
#
_entry.id   AF-A0AAP2YZF2-F1
#
_cell.length_a   1.000
_cell.length_b   1.000
_cell.length_c   1.000
_cell.angle_alpha   90.00
_cell.angle_beta   90.00
_cell.angle_gamma   90.00
#
_symmetry.space_group_name_H-M   'P 1'
#
loop_
_entity.id
_entity.type
_entity.pdbx_description
1 polymer ?
#
loop_
_entity_poly.entity_id
_entity_poly.type
_entity_poly.pdbx_seq_one_letter_code
_entity_poly.pdbx_strand_id
1 'polypeptide(L)'
;MTDMDTIPQGPKAGRNWPAEWAEYDDPNTGARVTRLTSYPGADDYHLYFTEDGWYDDGRRLLFRSDRSDSRQLYSIDLESGLITQVTDLEGFEGGTSIHHETSDAYFWVDGRLVRFDLDRLRVTDVIYEAPEGYNRGSMDVNADGSVVYAAITEDVDLPGEEQWMDEMMAAEPHIQIFAIPTDGSDGDREPELIHEEERWASSHVNASPTDPGIFIFCQEGPWDGVDHRIWVADAETGETWKIREVPEEGGVGHEYWMADGERIGYHGSLRDPQGRDRVDDPEPFIGSARYDDTDHRETDLPDEVYALTHTHANSPELLVCDGSFTGVAHNLLYRWDEESESYEGPRSLATVDWRPESPHPHSRFSPDGSQVLFDSNRYDGSSNLYLVDVPPFEDLPEYETD
;
A
#
# COMPACT_ATOMS: atom_id res chain seq x y z
N MET A 1 19.01 3.84 30.23
CA MET A 1 19.17 3.00 29.03
C MET A 1 20.29 2.00 29.29
N THR A 2 19.92 0.83 29.80
CA THR A 2 20.78 -0.36 29.82
C THR A 2 20.88 -0.88 28.39
N ASP A 3 22.03 -1.46 28.01
CA ASP A 3 22.35 -2.04 26.68
C ASP A 3 21.41 -3.19 26.21
N MET A 4 20.21 -3.36 26.80
CA MET A 4 19.28 -4.46 26.54
C MET A 4 18.15 -4.14 25.55
N ASP A 5 17.94 -2.87 25.18
CA ASP A 5 16.80 -2.46 24.33
C ASP A 5 17.22 -2.08 22.89
N THR A 6 18.49 -2.22 22.54
CA THR A 6 18.96 -1.88 21.19
C THR A 6 18.90 -3.12 20.29
N ILE A 7 18.11 -3.05 19.22
CA ILE A 7 18.08 -4.07 18.16
C ILE A 7 19.23 -3.75 17.17
N PRO A 8 20.33 -4.53 17.17
CA PRO A 8 21.49 -4.20 16.37
C PRO A 8 21.28 -4.58 14.90
N GLN A 9 21.81 -3.76 14.00
CA GLN A 9 21.96 -4.13 12.59
C GLN A 9 23.03 -5.21 12.41
N GLY A 10 22.81 -6.09 11.45
CA GLY A 10 23.82 -7.00 10.94
C GLY A 10 24.86 -6.31 10.04
N PRO A 11 25.91 -7.05 9.62
CA PRO A 11 27.04 -6.52 8.88
C PRO A 11 26.75 -6.19 7.40
N LYS A 12 25.51 -6.37 6.94
CA LYS A 12 25.09 -6.04 5.56
C LYS A 12 24.43 -4.66 5.45
N ALA A 13 23.97 -4.07 6.54
CA ALA A 13 23.43 -2.71 6.56
C ALA A 13 24.45 -1.68 6.01
N GLY A 14 23.97 -0.75 5.19
CA GLY A 14 24.77 0.28 4.55
C GLY A 14 25.63 -0.19 3.37
N ARG A 15 25.48 -1.46 2.92
CA ARG A 15 26.08 -1.91 1.65
C ARG A 15 25.47 -1.17 0.48
N ASN A 16 26.29 -0.93 -0.55
CA ASN A 16 25.90 -0.15 -1.71
C ASN A 16 26.07 -0.95 -3.00
N TRP A 17 25.15 -0.73 -3.94
CA TRP A 17 25.21 -1.20 -5.32
C TRP A 17 25.10 0.00 -6.26
N PRO A 18 25.79 -0.02 -7.42
CA PRO A 18 25.66 1.04 -8.41
C PRO A 18 24.25 1.02 -9.04
N ALA A 19 23.91 2.08 -9.77
CA ALA A 19 22.68 2.14 -10.55
C ALA A 19 22.52 0.93 -11.48
N GLU A 20 21.31 0.37 -11.47
CA GLU A 20 20.89 -0.79 -12.26
C GLU A 20 20.02 -0.40 -13.47
N TRP A 21 19.88 0.91 -13.71
CA TRP A 21 18.84 1.46 -14.56
C TRP A 21 18.91 1.05 -16.03
N ALA A 22 17.74 0.84 -16.61
CA ALA A 22 17.57 0.69 -18.05
C ALA A 22 16.32 1.44 -18.49
N GLU A 23 16.48 2.32 -19.49
CA GLU A 23 15.39 3.12 -20.02
C GLU A 23 14.95 2.62 -21.40
N TYR A 24 13.65 2.65 -21.64
CA TYR A 24 13.03 2.30 -22.92
C TYR A 24 11.72 3.05 -23.09
N ASP A 25 11.22 3.11 -24.32
CA ASP A 25 9.87 3.60 -24.58
C ASP A 25 8.97 2.36 -24.66
N ASP A 26 7.84 2.39 -23.95
CA ASP A 26 6.90 1.29 -23.97
C ASP A 26 6.45 1.02 -25.42
N PRO A 27 6.57 -0.22 -25.92
CA PRO A 27 6.33 -0.49 -27.33
C PRO A 27 4.86 -0.35 -27.75
N ASN A 28 3.92 -0.34 -26.80
CA ASN A 28 2.49 -0.27 -27.06
C ASN A 28 1.94 1.15 -26.89
N THR A 29 2.50 1.93 -25.97
CA THR A 29 1.99 3.27 -25.63
C THR A 29 2.94 4.40 -26.02
N GLY A 30 4.23 4.12 -26.16
CA GLY A 30 5.28 5.12 -26.37
C GLY A 30 5.68 5.89 -25.11
N ALA A 31 5.07 5.61 -23.95
CA ALA A 31 5.44 6.24 -22.69
C ALA A 31 6.87 5.86 -22.28
N ARG A 32 7.60 6.80 -21.67
CA ARG A 32 8.99 6.58 -21.26
C ARG A 32 9.02 5.77 -19.98
N VAL A 33 9.70 4.61 -19.99
CA VAL A 33 9.84 3.72 -18.83
C VAL A 33 11.30 3.61 -18.42
N THR A 34 11.55 3.70 -17.12
CA THR A 34 12.84 3.44 -16.47
C THR A 34 12.69 2.25 -15.54
N ARG A 35 13.37 1.13 -15.83
CA ARG A 35 13.52 0.05 -14.85
C ARG A 35 14.59 0.45 -13.84
N LEU A 36 14.28 0.41 -12.55
CA LEU A 36 15.17 0.87 -11.48
C LEU A 36 16.07 -0.24 -10.92
N THR A 37 15.64 -1.50 -10.99
CA THR A 37 16.39 -2.65 -10.46
C THR A 37 16.60 -3.73 -11.52
N SER A 38 17.63 -4.56 -11.34
CA SER A 38 17.96 -5.70 -12.21
C SER A 38 18.92 -6.69 -11.54
N TYR A 39 18.85 -6.84 -10.21
CA TYR A 39 19.78 -7.72 -9.50
C TYR A 39 19.45 -9.19 -9.81
N PRO A 40 20.38 -10.00 -10.36
CA PRO A 40 20.04 -11.32 -10.87
C PRO A 40 19.47 -12.27 -9.83
N GLY A 41 18.22 -12.71 -10.05
CA GLY A 41 17.55 -13.71 -9.23
C GLY A 41 17.14 -13.21 -7.84
N ALA A 42 17.11 -11.90 -7.62
CA ALA A 42 16.47 -11.30 -6.45
C ALA A 42 15.11 -10.74 -6.87
N ASP A 43 14.11 -10.89 -6.00
CA ASP A 43 12.84 -10.23 -6.18
C ASP A 43 12.85 -8.90 -5.44
N ASP A 44 12.69 -7.82 -6.20
CA ASP A 44 12.53 -6.46 -5.71
C ASP A 44 11.06 -6.05 -5.80
N TYR A 45 10.53 -5.53 -4.70
CA TYR A 45 9.16 -5.04 -4.61
C TYR A 45 9.17 -3.66 -3.98
N HIS A 46 8.43 -2.71 -4.53
CA HIS A 46 8.19 -1.49 -3.79
C HIS A 46 7.32 -1.78 -2.55
N LEU A 47 7.15 -0.79 -1.67
CA LEU A 47 6.23 -0.94 -0.54
C LEU A 47 4.80 -1.16 -1.04
N TYR A 48 3.90 -1.67 -0.20
CA TYR A 48 2.53 -1.90 -0.65
C TYR A 48 1.89 -0.60 -1.14
N PHE A 49 0.90 -0.63 -2.05
CA PHE A 49 0.40 0.59 -2.70
C PHE A 49 -0.20 1.62 -1.74
N THR A 50 -0.61 1.22 -0.53
CA THR A 50 -1.05 2.13 0.55
C THR A 50 0.13 2.72 1.34
N GLU A 51 1.28 2.07 1.35
CA GLU A 51 2.51 2.49 2.03
C GLU A 51 3.34 3.43 1.13
N ASP A 52 3.54 4.68 1.54
CA ASP A 52 4.41 5.60 0.79
C ASP A 52 5.89 5.25 0.98
N GLY A 53 6.53 4.78 -0.09
CA GLY A 53 7.96 4.48 -0.09
C GLY A 53 8.87 5.68 -0.36
N TRP A 54 8.33 6.84 -0.78
CA TRP A 54 9.14 8.02 -1.07
C TRP A 54 9.48 8.78 0.20
N TYR A 55 10.72 9.25 0.27
CA TYR A 55 11.20 10.08 1.37
C TYR A 55 12.33 11.00 0.89
N ASP A 56 12.83 11.86 1.77
CA ASP A 56 13.86 12.86 1.43
C ASP A 56 13.35 13.77 0.29
N ASP A 57 12.15 14.34 0.46
CA ASP A 57 11.44 15.17 -0.53
C ASP A 57 11.28 14.48 -1.90
N GLY A 58 11.00 13.17 -1.90
CA GLY A 58 10.83 12.37 -3.11
C GLY A 58 12.14 12.02 -3.83
N ARG A 59 13.30 12.41 -3.28
CA ARG A 59 14.62 12.04 -3.83
C ARG A 59 14.91 10.55 -3.70
N ARG A 60 14.39 9.91 -2.65
CA ARG A 60 14.69 8.51 -2.35
C ARG A 60 13.44 7.65 -2.34
N LEU A 61 13.60 6.41 -2.75
CA LEU A 61 12.54 5.40 -2.76
C LEU A 61 12.97 4.18 -1.95
N LEU A 62 12.21 3.85 -0.92
CA LEU A 62 12.36 2.64 -0.13
C LEU A 62 11.66 1.46 -0.83
N PHE A 63 12.29 0.30 -0.81
CA PHE A 63 11.77 -0.93 -1.41
C PHE A 63 12.27 -2.15 -0.66
N ARG A 64 11.66 -3.31 -0.90
CA ARG A 64 12.02 -4.60 -0.32
C ARG A 64 12.78 -5.43 -1.33
N SER A 65 13.85 -6.08 -0.89
CA SER A 65 14.64 -6.98 -1.73
C SER A 65 15.16 -8.16 -0.93
N ASP A 66 15.27 -9.32 -1.56
CA ASP A 66 15.93 -10.50 -1.01
C ASP A 66 17.36 -10.73 -1.55
N ARG A 67 17.94 -9.74 -2.24
CA ARG A 67 19.32 -9.77 -2.77
C ARG A 67 20.41 -10.04 -1.72
N SER A 68 20.06 -10.02 -0.43
CA SER A 68 20.94 -10.34 0.71
C SER A 68 20.52 -11.57 1.51
N ASP A 69 20.01 -12.62 0.88
CA ASP A 69 19.63 -13.93 1.47
C ASP A 69 18.32 -13.93 2.29
N SER A 70 17.82 -12.76 2.68
CA SER A 70 16.51 -12.55 3.32
C SER A 70 15.92 -11.24 2.84
N ARG A 71 14.59 -11.14 2.89
CA ARG A 71 13.88 -9.90 2.55
C ARG A 71 14.23 -8.82 3.56
N GLN A 72 14.68 -7.68 3.06
CA GLN A 72 15.11 -6.51 3.84
C GLN A 72 14.72 -5.23 3.10
N LEU A 73 14.79 -4.09 3.79
CA LEU A 73 14.61 -2.77 3.18
C LEU A 73 15.89 -2.30 2.49
N TYR A 74 15.70 -1.68 1.35
CA TYR A 74 16.70 -1.03 0.53
C TYR A 74 16.18 0.33 0.09
N SER A 75 17.08 1.24 -0.23
CA SER A 75 16.75 2.58 -0.70
C SER A 75 17.49 2.88 -2.01
N ILE A 76 16.78 3.47 -2.97
CA ILE A 76 17.33 4.01 -4.22
C ILE A 76 17.39 5.53 -4.09
N ASP A 77 18.56 6.13 -4.28
CA ASP A 77 18.66 7.57 -4.56
C ASP A 77 18.31 7.80 -6.04
N LEU A 78 17.19 8.48 -6.31
CA LEU A 78 16.64 8.69 -7.65
C LEU A 78 17.38 9.77 -8.47
N GLU A 79 18.40 10.42 -7.91
CA GLU A 79 19.28 11.34 -8.65
C GLU A 79 20.48 10.57 -9.24
N SER A 80 21.04 9.62 -8.49
CA SER A 80 22.28 8.91 -8.82
C SER A 80 22.09 7.44 -9.18
N GLY A 81 20.94 6.86 -8.84
CA GLY A 81 20.64 5.43 -8.92
C GLY A 81 21.38 4.58 -7.89
N LEU A 82 22.07 5.17 -6.90
CA LEU A 82 22.76 4.40 -5.86
C LEU A 82 21.74 3.62 -5.01
N ILE A 83 21.92 2.31 -4.93
CA ILE A 83 21.09 1.43 -4.10
C ILE A 83 21.83 1.13 -2.80
N THR A 84 21.20 1.38 -1.65
CA THR A 84 21.74 1.13 -0.31
C THR A 84 20.89 0.10 0.43
N GLN A 85 21.50 -0.92 1.04
CA GLN A 85 20.80 -1.80 1.98
C GLN A 85 20.51 -1.04 3.27
N VAL A 86 19.24 -0.86 3.59
CA VAL A 86 18.78 -0.08 4.76
C VAL A 86 18.74 -0.95 6.00
N THR A 87 18.22 -2.18 5.88
CA THR A 87 18.15 -3.12 7.01
C THR A 87 18.95 -4.40 6.75
N ASP A 88 19.52 -4.93 7.82
CA ASP A 88 20.03 -6.29 7.96
C ASP A 88 19.60 -6.79 9.34
N LEU A 89 18.29 -6.98 9.51
CA LEU A 89 17.65 -7.31 10.77
C LEU A 89 17.10 -8.73 10.73
N GLU A 90 17.50 -9.54 11.71
CA GLU A 90 16.80 -10.78 12.03
C GLU A 90 15.40 -10.43 12.55
N GLY A 91 14.38 -11.17 12.10
CA GLY A 91 12.99 -10.91 12.51
C GLY A 91 12.27 -9.78 11.80
N PHE A 92 12.84 -9.16 10.75
CA PHE A 92 12.17 -8.10 9.98
C PHE A 92 10.92 -8.63 9.24
N GLU A 93 9.79 -7.90 9.38
CA GLU A 93 8.47 -8.38 8.93
C GLU A 93 7.87 -7.65 7.72
N GLY A 94 8.58 -6.69 7.11
CA GLY A 94 8.26 -6.20 5.76
C GLY A 94 7.29 -5.02 5.64
N GLY A 95 6.22 -4.96 6.42
CA GLY A 95 5.33 -3.79 6.45
C GLY A 95 6.08 -2.57 6.94
N THR A 96 5.92 -1.40 6.31
CA THR A 96 6.71 -0.20 6.63
C THR A 96 5.90 1.07 6.43
N SER A 97 5.90 1.92 7.45
CA SER A 97 5.39 3.30 7.37
C SER A 97 6.58 4.28 7.49
N ILE A 98 6.54 5.37 6.74
CA ILE A 98 7.56 6.42 6.76
C ILE A 98 6.91 7.72 7.22
N HIS A 99 7.57 8.43 8.12
CA HIS A 99 7.13 9.76 8.53
C HIS A 99 7.20 10.73 7.34
N HIS A 100 6.10 11.46 7.09
CA HIS A 100 5.96 12.37 5.94
C HIS A 100 7.03 13.49 5.86
N GLU A 101 7.47 14.03 7.01
CA GLU A 101 8.47 15.10 7.11
C GLU A 101 9.88 14.66 7.53
N THR A 102 10.03 13.51 8.20
CA THR A 102 11.32 13.06 8.75
C THR A 102 11.76 11.75 8.11
N SER A 103 13.06 11.46 8.19
CA SER A 103 13.62 10.19 7.73
C SER A 103 13.49 9.08 8.80
N ASP A 104 12.35 9.04 9.48
CA ASP A 104 11.99 7.98 10.44
C ASP A 104 11.03 6.99 9.77
N ALA A 105 11.29 5.70 9.94
CA ALA A 105 10.44 4.61 9.50
C ALA A 105 9.97 3.77 10.69
N TYR A 106 8.82 3.12 10.55
CA TYR A 106 8.19 2.29 11.56
C TYR A 106 7.84 0.93 10.96
N PHE A 107 8.25 -0.14 11.64
CA PHE A 107 8.00 -1.53 11.21
C PHE A 107 8.17 -2.51 12.37
N TRP A 108 7.72 -3.75 12.16
CA TRP A 108 7.83 -4.82 13.15
C TRP A 108 9.13 -5.61 13.02
N VAL A 109 9.72 -5.95 14.16
CA VAL A 109 10.89 -6.82 14.32
C VAL A 109 10.65 -7.80 15.47
N ASP A 110 10.45 -9.08 15.14
CA ASP A 110 10.11 -10.14 16.13
C ASP A 110 8.98 -9.71 17.07
N GLY A 111 7.84 -9.27 16.53
CA GLY A 111 6.68 -8.85 17.34
C GLY A 111 6.84 -7.53 18.13
N ARG A 112 7.93 -6.78 17.89
CA ARG A 112 8.14 -5.44 18.45
C ARG A 112 8.05 -4.38 17.37
N LEU A 113 7.24 -3.36 17.60
CA LEU A 113 7.16 -2.19 16.73
C LEU A 113 8.31 -1.25 17.06
N VAL A 114 9.10 -0.90 16.04
CA VAL A 114 10.32 -0.11 16.22
C VAL A 114 10.25 1.20 15.45
N ARG A 115 10.93 2.22 16.00
CA ARG A 115 11.33 3.41 15.24
C ARG A 115 12.72 3.17 14.65
N PHE A 116 12.86 3.46 13.37
CA PHE A 116 14.08 3.28 12.60
C PHE A 116 14.51 4.57 11.93
N ASP A 117 15.77 4.95 12.13
CA ASP A 117 16.38 6.14 11.54
C ASP A 117 17.02 5.79 10.20
N LEU A 118 16.41 6.25 9.09
CA LEU A 118 16.84 5.99 7.72
C LEU A 118 18.16 6.69 7.36
N ASP A 119 18.55 7.75 8.07
CA ASP A 119 19.83 8.45 7.84
C ASP A 119 21.00 7.73 8.52
N ARG A 120 20.76 7.25 9.74
CA ARG A 120 21.78 6.57 10.57
C ARG A 120 21.77 5.05 10.40
N LEU A 121 20.77 4.52 9.69
CA LEU A 121 20.56 3.09 9.43
C LEU A 121 20.55 2.27 10.73
N ARG A 122 19.70 2.65 11.69
CA ARG A 122 19.59 1.94 12.96
C ARG A 122 18.21 2.06 13.58
N VAL A 123 17.82 1.02 14.31
CA VAL A 123 16.72 1.11 15.26
C VAL A 123 17.11 2.09 16.36
N THR A 124 16.24 3.07 16.63
CA THR A 124 16.46 4.04 17.72
C THR A 124 15.70 3.63 18.96
N ASP A 125 14.47 3.13 18.79
CA ASP A 125 13.54 2.85 19.87
C ASP A 125 12.67 1.63 19.55
N VAL A 126 12.34 0.85 20.58
CA VAL A 126 11.20 -0.07 20.56
C VAL A 126 10.04 0.69 21.20
N ILE A 127 8.98 0.96 20.43
CA ILE A 127 7.86 1.80 20.88
C ILE A 127 6.68 0.97 21.38
N TYR A 128 6.60 -0.30 20.98
CA TYR A 128 5.56 -1.21 21.43
C TYR A 128 5.98 -2.68 21.26
N GLU A 129 5.45 -3.55 22.11
CA GLU A 129 5.61 -5.00 22.02
C GLU A 129 4.21 -5.62 22.09
N ALA A 130 3.84 -6.40 21.08
CA ALA A 130 2.55 -7.06 21.06
C ALA A 130 2.45 -8.07 22.23
N PRO A 131 1.31 -8.12 22.94
CA PRO A 131 1.14 -9.08 24.03
C PRO A 131 1.16 -10.52 23.51
N GLU A 132 1.58 -11.46 24.37
CA GLU A 132 1.52 -12.89 24.05
C GLU A 132 0.08 -13.29 23.67
N GLY A 133 -0.04 -14.08 22.60
CA GLY A 133 -1.34 -14.47 22.04
C GLY A 133 -1.93 -13.47 21.05
N TYR A 134 -1.18 -12.45 20.65
CA TYR A 134 -1.56 -11.54 19.56
C TYR A 134 -0.50 -11.51 18.46
N ASN A 135 -0.98 -11.52 17.23
CA ASN A 135 -0.22 -11.21 16.03
C ASN A 135 -0.34 -9.71 15.71
N ARG A 136 0.77 -9.11 15.32
CA ARG A 136 0.83 -7.81 14.61
C ARG A 136 -0.02 -7.76 13.34
N GLY A 137 -0.63 -6.61 13.13
CA GLY A 137 -1.28 -6.19 11.89
C GLY A 137 -0.55 -5.02 11.23
N SER A 138 -1.29 -4.32 10.36
CA SER A 138 -0.88 -3.08 9.71
C SER A 138 -0.68 -1.94 10.70
N MET A 139 0.11 -0.96 10.28
CA MET A 139 0.40 0.23 11.06
C MET A 139 0.72 1.39 10.14
N ASP A 140 0.48 2.61 10.65
CA ASP A 140 0.87 3.83 9.97
C ASP A 140 1.11 4.97 10.95
N VAL A 141 2.13 5.80 10.67
CA VAL A 141 2.44 6.98 11.47
C VAL A 141 1.53 8.14 11.07
N ASN A 142 1.00 8.87 12.05
CA ASN A 142 0.08 9.97 11.79
C ASN A 142 0.76 11.22 11.20
N ALA A 143 -0.05 12.16 10.72
CA ALA A 143 0.37 13.38 10.00
C ALA A 143 1.26 14.37 10.77
N ASP A 144 1.53 14.15 12.06
CA ASP A 144 2.48 14.96 12.82
C ASP A 144 3.58 14.13 13.49
N GLY A 145 3.61 12.83 13.22
CA GLY A 145 4.58 11.89 13.76
C GLY A 145 4.44 11.59 15.23
N SER A 146 3.41 12.07 15.94
CA SER A 146 3.30 11.91 17.39
C SER A 146 2.88 10.50 17.81
N VAL A 147 2.13 9.78 16.96
CA VAL A 147 1.71 8.39 17.21
C VAL A 147 1.84 7.53 15.96
N VAL A 148 2.01 6.22 16.17
CA VAL A 148 1.73 5.19 15.17
C VAL A 148 0.39 4.56 15.53
N TYR A 149 -0.54 4.57 14.58
CA TYR A 149 -1.73 3.72 14.66
C TYR A 149 -1.32 2.30 14.29
N ALA A 150 -1.56 1.31 15.16
CA ALA A 150 -1.19 -0.07 14.89
C ALA A 150 -2.28 -1.04 15.29
N ALA A 151 -2.59 -1.98 14.41
CA ALA A 151 -3.47 -3.09 14.71
C ALA A 151 -2.70 -4.29 15.29
N ILE A 152 -3.36 -5.01 16.19
CA ILE A 152 -3.01 -6.37 16.59
C ILE A 152 -4.27 -7.26 16.53
N THR A 153 -4.08 -8.56 16.36
CA THR A 153 -5.14 -9.57 16.23
C THR A 153 -4.81 -10.76 17.08
N GLU A 154 -5.80 -11.30 17.78
CA GLU A 154 -5.67 -12.55 18.51
C GLU A 154 -5.09 -13.65 17.63
N ASP A 155 -4.16 -14.41 18.19
CA ASP A 155 -3.60 -15.59 17.54
C ASP A 155 -4.62 -16.73 17.56
N VAL A 156 -5.16 -17.04 16.39
CA VAL A 156 -6.18 -18.09 16.20
C VAL A 156 -5.59 -19.27 15.46
N ASP A 157 -5.81 -20.48 16.00
CA ASP A 157 -5.34 -21.73 15.38
C ASP A 157 -6.28 -22.13 14.24
N LEU A 158 -5.85 -21.87 13.00
CA LEU A 158 -6.62 -22.16 11.78
C LEU A 158 -6.23 -23.51 11.16
N PRO A 159 -7.21 -24.31 10.69
CA PRO A 159 -6.98 -25.68 10.23
C PRO A 159 -6.25 -25.83 8.88
N GLY A 160 -6.08 -24.79 8.05
CA GLY A 160 -5.26 -24.88 6.82
C GLY A 160 -5.02 -23.58 6.03
N GLU A 161 -4.20 -23.67 4.96
CA GLU A 161 -3.80 -22.53 4.11
C GLU A 161 -4.76 -22.26 2.92
N GLU A 162 -5.45 -23.28 2.39
CA GLU A 162 -6.24 -23.15 1.13
C GLU A 162 -7.49 -22.26 1.26
N GLN A 163 -8.04 -22.08 2.46
CA GLN A 163 -9.23 -21.26 2.74
C GLN A 163 -8.97 -20.25 3.86
N TRP A 164 -7.71 -19.82 4.03
CA TRP A 164 -7.28 -19.06 5.19
C TRP A 164 -8.11 -17.80 5.46
N MET A 165 -8.49 -17.03 4.42
CA MET A 165 -9.32 -15.82 4.61
C MET A 165 -10.73 -16.15 5.12
N ASP A 166 -11.37 -17.18 4.58
CA ASP A 166 -12.69 -17.65 4.99
C ASP A 166 -12.64 -18.21 6.43
N GLU A 167 -11.58 -18.95 6.74
CA GLU A 167 -11.34 -19.52 8.08
C GLU A 167 -11.03 -18.44 9.12
N MET A 168 -10.22 -17.43 8.77
CA MET A 168 -9.91 -16.28 9.63
C MET A 168 -11.16 -15.46 9.92
N MET A 169 -11.97 -15.16 8.90
CA MET A 169 -13.24 -14.46 9.10
C MET A 169 -14.18 -15.27 10.02
N ALA A 170 -14.31 -16.58 9.80
CA ALA A 170 -15.18 -17.43 10.61
C ALA A 170 -14.68 -17.63 12.05
N ALA A 171 -13.39 -17.39 12.30
CA ALA A 171 -12.81 -17.44 13.64
C ALA A 171 -13.16 -16.21 14.48
N GLU A 172 -13.61 -15.11 13.85
CA GLU A 172 -13.96 -13.85 14.52
C GLU A 172 -12.90 -13.43 15.54
N PRO A 173 -11.61 -13.30 15.15
CA PRO A 173 -10.54 -13.05 16.10
C PRO A 173 -10.72 -11.68 16.76
N HIS A 174 -10.36 -11.57 18.03
CA HIS A 174 -10.35 -10.28 18.72
C HIS A 174 -9.25 -9.37 18.13
N ILE A 175 -9.62 -8.16 17.68
CA ILE A 175 -8.67 -7.17 17.17
C ILE A 175 -8.66 -5.91 18.03
N GLN A 176 -7.51 -5.24 18.02
CA GLN A 176 -7.31 -3.98 18.72
C GLN A 176 -6.49 -3.05 17.83
N ILE A 177 -6.92 -1.79 17.74
CA ILE A 177 -6.17 -0.71 17.10
C ILE A 177 -5.76 0.30 18.17
N PHE A 178 -4.45 0.51 18.29
CA PHE A 178 -3.87 1.42 19.28
C PHE A 178 -3.32 2.68 18.62
N ALA A 179 -3.36 3.80 19.35
CA ALA A 179 -2.46 4.93 19.14
C ALA A 179 -1.23 4.76 20.03
N ILE A 180 -0.06 4.54 19.43
CA ILE A 180 1.20 4.26 20.12
C ILE A 180 2.12 5.49 20.01
N PRO A 181 2.48 6.15 21.11
CA PRO A 181 3.40 7.29 21.08
C PRO A 181 4.76 6.94 20.45
N THR A 182 5.26 7.82 19.57
CA THR A 182 6.54 7.60 18.86
C THR A 182 7.76 8.09 19.63
N ASP A 183 7.56 8.94 20.63
CA ASP A 183 8.62 9.52 21.43
C ASP A 183 8.56 9.04 22.89
N GLY A 184 9.65 8.42 23.35
CA GLY A 184 9.81 8.08 24.76
C GLY A 184 10.09 9.30 25.67
N SER A 185 10.07 10.54 25.13
CA SER A 185 10.37 11.77 25.87
C SER A 185 9.34 12.04 26.96
N ASP A 186 8.08 11.78 26.64
CA ASP A 186 6.95 11.79 27.57
C ASP A 186 6.79 10.37 28.11
N GLY A 187 7.80 9.84 28.83
CA GLY A 187 7.89 8.47 29.35
C GLY A 187 6.79 7.99 30.31
N ASP A 188 5.60 8.58 30.23
CA ASP A 188 4.34 8.29 30.91
C ASP A 188 3.15 8.08 29.92
N ARG A 189 3.30 8.26 28.59
CA ARG A 189 2.20 7.98 27.64
C ARG A 189 2.20 6.51 27.26
N GLU A 190 1.24 5.78 27.80
CA GLU A 190 0.93 4.41 27.43
C GLU A 190 0.18 4.38 26.08
N PRO A 191 0.27 3.30 25.31
CA PRO A 191 -0.59 3.07 24.15
C PRO A 191 -2.08 3.22 24.51
N GLU A 192 -2.81 3.96 23.69
CA GLU A 192 -4.25 4.17 23.88
C GLU A 192 -5.03 3.27 22.93
N LEU A 193 -5.97 2.48 23.46
CA LEU A 193 -6.87 1.67 22.64
C LEU A 193 -7.93 2.57 22.00
N ILE A 194 -7.95 2.62 20.68
CA ILE A 194 -8.88 3.44 19.90
C ILE A 194 -10.09 2.64 19.45
N HIS A 195 -9.87 1.40 19.00
CA HIS A 195 -10.92 0.53 18.47
C HIS A 195 -10.64 -0.93 18.83
N GLU A 196 -11.70 -1.69 19.11
CA GLU A 196 -11.65 -3.14 19.30
C GLU A 196 -12.94 -3.79 18.77
N GLU A 197 -12.81 -4.97 18.16
CA GLU A 197 -13.96 -5.77 17.71
C GLU A 197 -13.60 -7.26 17.59
N GLU A 198 -14.64 -8.11 17.48
CA GLU A 198 -14.52 -9.56 17.26
C GLU A 198 -14.72 -9.85 15.77
N ARG A 199 -13.83 -9.32 14.93
CA ARG A 199 -13.82 -9.48 13.48
C ARG A 199 -12.41 -9.25 12.98
N TRP A 200 -12.02 -9.89 11.88
CA TRP A 200 -10.73 -9.63 11.27
C TRP A 200 -10.68 -8.19 10.72
N ALA A 201 -9.93 -7.30 11.36
CA ALA A 201 -9.79 -5.89 10.94
C ALA A 201 -8.38 -5.33 11.19
N SER A 202 -7.36 -6.12 10.87
CA SER A 202 -5.96 -5.78 11.18
C SER A 202 -5.12 -5.36 9.99
N SER A 203 -5.71 -5.29 8.79
CA SER A 203 -5.05 -4.73 7.61
C SER A 203 -5.55 -3.29 7.35
N HIS A 204 -4.77 -2.55 6.55
CA HIS A 204 -5.15 -1.23 6.04
C HIS A 204 -5.45 -0.17 7.12
N VAL A 205 -4.79 -0.22 8.28
CA VAL A 205 -4.70 0.93 9.17
C VAL A 205 -3.82 1.98 8.49
N ASN A 206 -4.43 3.02 7.92
CA ASN A 206 -3.74 4.09 7.21
C ASN A 206 -4.11 5.45 7.80
N ALA A 207 -3.10 6.16 8.30
CA ALA A 207 -3.30 7.47 8.89
C ALA A 207 -3.57 8.50 7.79
N SER A 208 -4.42 9.49 8.09
CA SER A 208 -4.53 10.64 7.19
C SER A 208 -3.15 11.31 7.06
N PRO A 209 -2.70 11.66 5.84
CA PRO A 209 -1.42 12.32 5.64
C PRO A 209 -1.41 13.79 6.09
N THR A 210 -2.58 14.38 6.41
CA THR A 210 -2.72 15.80 6.76
C THR A 210 -3.45 16.06 8.07
N ASP A 211 -4.24 15.12 8.57
CA ASP A 211 -4.93 15.22 9.87
C ASP A 211 -4.40 14.18 10.87
N PRO A 212 -3.70 14.59 11.94
CA PRO A 212 -3.09 13.65 12.88
C PRO A 212 -4.09 12.90 13.77
N GLY A 213 -5.39 13.25 13.74
CA GLY A 213 -6.44 12.62 14.53
C GLY A 213 -7.34 11.67 13.75
N ILE A 214 -7.14 11.51 12.43
CA ILE A 214 -8.00 10.71 11.56
C ILE A 214 -7.20 9.59 10.90
N PHE A 215 -7.78 8.39 10.84
CA PHE A 215 -7.25 7.27 10.07
C PHE A 215 -8.38 6.43 9.45
N ILE A 216 -8.04 5.63 8.46
CA ILE A 216 -8.90 4.57 7.94
C ILE A 216 -8.43 3.21 8.43
N PHE A 217 -9.36 2.29 8.57
CA PHE A 217 -9.10 0.87 8.77
C PHE A 217 -10.15 0.06 8.01
N CYS A 218 -9.93 -1.25 7.89
CA CYS A 218 -10.89 -2.10 7.21
C CYS A 218 -11.29 -3.33 8.01
N GLN A 219 -12.53 -3.76 7.80
CA GLN A 219 -12.96 -5.13 8.13
C GLN A 219 -12.57 -6.03 6.97
N GLU A 220 -11.64 -6.93 7.23
CA GLU A 220 -11.08 -7.86 6.25
C GLU A 220 -11.91 -9.12 6.04
N GLY A 221 -11.62 -9.73 4.89
CA GLY A 221 -12.08 -11.05 4.50
C GLY A 221 -12.69 -11.08 3.11
N PRO A 222 -13.29 -12.22 2.72
CA PRO A 222 -14.01 -12.34 1.45
C PRO A 222 -15.06 -11.23 1.34
N TRP A 223 -15.11 -10.46 0.25
CA TRP A 223 -16.01 -9.29 0.23
C TRP A 223 -17.49 -9.67 0.30
N ASP A 224 -17.86 -10.91 -0.07
CA ASP A 224 -19.21 -11.48 0.12
C ASP A 224 -19.56 -11.84 1.58
N GLY A 225 -18.56 -11.87 2.46
CA GLY A 225 -18.71 -12.09 3.90
C GLY A 225 -18.48 -10.85 4.76
N VAL A 226 -18.03 -9.73 4.18
CA VAL A 226 -17.81 -8.46 4.88
C VAL A 226 -19.05 -7.58 4.71
N ASP A 227 -19.71 -7.20 5.81
CA ASP A 227 -20.90 -6.33 5.73
C ASP A 227 -20.56 -4.91 5.26
N HIS A 228 -19.40 -4.40 5.68
CA HIS A 228 -18.86 -3.11 5.26
C HIS A 228 -17.36 -3.05 5.47
N ARG A 229 -16.61 -2.71 4.43
CA ARG A 229 -15.14 -2.77 4.47
C ARG A 229 -14.49 -1.47 4.94
N ILE A 230 -14.83 -0.32 4.37
CA ILE A 230 -14.06 0.92 4.54
C ILE A 230 -14.59 1.75 5.71
N TRP A 231 -13.81 1.83 6.78
CA TRP A 231 -14.16 2.61 7.97
C TRP A 231 -13.17 3.75 8.19
N VAL A 232 -13.70 4.91 8.56
CA VAL A 232 -12.91 6.03 9.10
C VAL A 232 -13.07 6.02 10.61
N ALA A 233 -11.99 6.36 11.32
CA ALA A 233 -11.97 6.53 12.76
C ALA A 233 -11.41 7.91 13.13
N ASP A 234 -12.07 8.54 14.11
CA ASP A 234 -11.54 9.69 14.84
C ASP A 234 -10.84 9.18 16.10
N ALA A 235 -9.52 9.35 16.16
CA ALA A 235 -8.68 8.84 17.23
C ALA A 235 -8.85 9.59 18.56
N GLU A 236 -9.39 10.81 18.56
CA GLU A 236 -9.64 11.56 19.80
C GLU A 236 -10.92 11.09 20.50
N THR A 237 -11.93 10.70 19.71
CA THR A 237 -13.27 10.37 20.19
C THR A 237 -13.58 8.89 20.18
N GLY A 238 -12.86 8.10 19.37
CA GLY A 238 -13.16 6.70 19.07
C GLY A 238 -14.40 6.52 18.18
N GLU A 239 -14.93 7.59 17.60
CA GLU A 239 -16.07 7.50 16.67
C GLU A 239 -15.62 6.89 15.35
N THR A 240 -16.43 5.96 14.82
CA THR A 240 -16.18 5.32 13.53
C THR A 240 -17.40 5.43 12.62
N TRP A 241 -17.17 5.66 11.34
CA TRP A 241 -18.23 5.70 10.33
C TRP A 241 -17.80 5.07 9.01
N LYS A 242 -18.81 4.73 8.21
CA LYS A 242 -18.65 4.02 6.95
C LYS A 242 -18.37 4.98 5.80
N ILE A 243 -17.56 4.53 4.85
CA ILE A 243 -17.39 5.16 3.54
C ILE A 243 -17.81 4.20 2.46
N ARG A 244 -18.59 4.71 1.51
CA ARG A 244 -18.99 4.03 0.27
C ARG A 244 -19.59 2.64 0.49
N GLU A 245 -20.85 2.58 0.90
CA GLU A 245 -21.60 1.31 0.91
C GLU A 245 -21.84 0.80 -0.52
N VAL A 246 -21.82 -0.52 -0.71
CA VAL A 246 -22.15 -1.23 -1.96
C VAL A 246 -23.40 -2.11 -1.76
N PRO A 247 -24.08 -2.53 -2.84
CA PRO A 247 -25.12 -3.56 -2.77
C PRO A 247 -24.58 -4.89 -2.20
N GLU A 248 -25.47 -5.77 -1.74
CA GLU A 248 -25.12 -7.10 -1.19
C GLU A 248 -24.35 -7.96 -2.20
N GLU A 249 -24.61 -7.78 -3.49
CA GLU A 249 -23.92 -8.48 -4.57
C GLU A 249 -22.57 -7.85 -4.96
N GLY A 250 -22.23 -6.69 -4.39
CA GLY A 250 -21.02 -5.95 -4.70
C GLY A 250 -19.98 -6.05 -3.59
N GLY A 251 -18.80 -5.50 -3.87
CA GLY A 251 -17.74 -5.33 -2.90
C GLY A 251 -16.89 -4.11 -3.24
N VAL A 252 -16.24 -3.55 -2.24
CA VAL A 252 -15.37 -2.38 -2.37
C VAL A 252 -14.18 -2.58 -1.43
N GLY A 253 -13.01 -2.09 -1.81
CA GLY A 253 -11.83 -2.13 -0.97
C GLY A 253 -10.59 -1.57 -1.61
N HIS A 254 -9.44 -2.01 -1.08
CA HIS A 254 -8.12 -1.48 -1.41
C HIS A 254 -8.08 0.04 -1.27
N GLU A 255 -8.69 0.51 -0.18
CA GLU A 255 -8.77 1.90 0.20
C GLU A 255 -7.41 2.50 0.56
N TYR A 256 -7.24 3.78 0.22
CA TYR A 256 -6.03 4.55 0.48
C TYR A 256 -6.36 6.04 0.60
N TRP A 257 -5.50 6.80 1.29
CA TRP A 257 -5.60 8.26 1.32
C TRP A 257 -5.03 8.89 0.04
N MET A 258 -5.75 9.88 -0.48
CA MET A 258 -5.17 10.83 -1.42
C MET A 258 -4.30 11.85 -0.67
N ALA A 259 -3.44 12.57 -1.40
CA ALA A 259 -2.41 13.43 -0.81
C ALA A 259 -2.97 14.64 -0.03
N ASP A 260 -4.24 15.01 -0.26
CA ASP A 260 -4.90 16.06 0.52
C ASP A 260 -5.31 15.62 1.93
N GLY A 261 -5.36 14.31 2.19
CA GLY A 261 -5.90 13.71 3.41
C GLY A 261 -7.39 14.00 3.64
N GLU A 262 -8.10 14.49 2.61
CA GLU A 262 -9.55 14.72 2.63
C GLU A 262 -10.30 13.61 1.89
N ARG A 263 -9.65 12.97 0.90
CA ARG A 263 -10.26 11.94 0.05
C ARG A 263 -9.66 10.56 0.26
N ILE A 264 -10.54 9.57 0.18
CA ILE A 264 -10.21 8.15 0.22
C ILE A 264 -10.47 7.59 -1.18
N GLY A 265 -9.42 7.09 -1.82
CA GLY A 265 -9.51 6.34 -3.07
C GLY A 265 -9.84 4.88 -2.80
N TYR A 266 -10.52 4.23 -3.73
CA TYR A 266 -10.92 2.83 -3.65
C TYR A 266 -11.28 2.30 -5.05
N HIS A 267 -11.44 0.99 -5.15
CA HIS A 267 -12.08 0.34 -6.29
C HIS A 267 -13.00 -0.78 -5.80
N GLY A 268 -13.82 -1.30 -6.70
CA GLY A 268 -14.73 -2.35 -6.36
C GLY A 268 -15.52 -2.85 -7.56
N SER A 269 -16.61 -3.52 -7.25
CA SER A 269 -17.53 -4.08 -8.22
C SER A 269 -18.94 -4.08 -7.65
N LEU A 270 -19.94 -3.72 -8.47
CA LEU A 270 -21.34 -3.69 -8.02
C LEU A 270 -21.99 -5.08 -8.04
N ARG A 271 -21.39 -6.06 -8.75
CA ARG A 271 -21.94 -7.42 -8.93
C ARG A 271 -20.91 -8.55 -8.82
N ASP A 272 -19.70 -8.26 -8.34
CA ASP A 272 -18.67 -9.25 -8.01
C ASP A 272 -18.09 -9.00 -6.62
N PRO A 273 -18.52 -9.77 -5.60
CA PRO A 273 -18.04 -9.61 -4.24
C PRO A 273 -16.83 -10.50 -3.94
N GLN A 274 -16.22 -11.20 -4.91
CA GLN A 274 -15.10 -12.08 -4.56
C GLN A 274 -13.94 -12.08 -5.54
N GLY A 275 -14.11 -11.69 -6.81
CA GLY A 275 -13.04 -11.64 -7.81
C GLY A 275 -12.23 -12.95 -7.97
N ARG A 276 -12.64 -14.05 -7.31
CA ARG A 276 -11.93 -15.34 -7.34
C ARG A 276 -12.37 -16.17 -8.55
N ASP A 277 -13.66 -16.11 -8.86
CA ASP A 277 -14.27 -16.71 -10.05
C ASP A 277 -14.88 -15.61 -10.92
N ARG A 278 -14.73 -15.71 -12.25
CA ARG A 278 -15.32 -14.75 -13.18
C ARG A 278 -16.85 -14.80 -13.08
N VAL A 279 -17.47 -13.66 -12.81
CA VAL A 279 -18.93 -13.46 -12.92
C VAL A 279 -19.32 -12.90 -14.29
N ASP A 280 -20.56 -13.12 -14.69
CA ASP A 280 -21.14 -12.43 -15.85
C ASP A 280 -21.53 -11.01 -15.44
N ASP A 281 -21.05 -9.98 -16.16
CA ASP A 281 -21.38 -8.56 -15.93
C ASP A 281 -21.00 -8.03 -14.53
N PRO A 282 -19.69 -7.99 -14.18
CA PRO A 282 -19.22 -7.61 -12.85
C PRO A 282 -19.55 -6.15 -12.47
N GLU A 283 -19.64 -5.23 -13.42
CA GLU A 283 -19.77 -3.79 -13.16
C GLU A 283 -18.64 -3.25 -12.24
N PRO A 284 -17.35 -3.41 -12.61
CA PRO A 284 -16.22 -2.95 -11.81
C PRO A 284 -16.07 -1.43 -11.90
N PHE A 285 -15.62 -0.81 -10.82
CA PHE A 285 -15.49 0.65 -10.72
C PHE A 285 -14.22 1.06 -9.97
N ILE A 286 -13.77 2.28 -10.24
CA ILE A 286 -12.70 2.98 -9.54
C ILE A 286 -13.19 4.37 -9.15
N GLY A 287 -12.74 4.89 -8.01
CA GLY A 287 -13.05 6.27 -7.67
C GLY A 287 -12.56 6.70 -6.30
N SER A 288 -13.23 7.71 -5.77
CA SER A 288 -12.96 8.23 -4.43
C SER A 288 -14.15 9.01 -3.88
N ALA A 289 -14.21 9.08 -2.55
CA ALA A 289 -15.12 9.93 -1.80
C ALA A 289 -14.33 10.75 -0.77
N ARG A 290 -14.91 11.85 -0.27
CA ARG A 290 -14.37 12.50 0.93
C ARG A 290 -14.52 11.59 2.13
N TYR A 291 -13.66 11.75 3.14
CA TYR A 291 -13.73 10.95 4.37
C TYR A 291 -15.03 11.16 5.16
N ASP A 292 -15.87 12.13 4.83
CA ASP A 292 -17.21 12.31 5.40
C ASP A 292 -18.33 11.65 4.56
N ASP A 293 -17.94 10.75 3.66
CA ASP A 293 -18.79 10.02 2.71
C ASP A 293 -19.54 10.92 1.70
N THR A 294 -19.00 12.11 1.41
CA THR A 294 -19.55 13.03 0.41
C THR A 294 -18.70 13.14 -0.85
N ASP A 295 -19.23 13.77 -1.90
CA ASP A 295 -18.51 14.03 -3.17
C ASP A 295 -17.90 12.77 -3.79
N HIS A 296 -18.73 11.75 -4.03
CA HIS A 296 -18.33 10.51 -4.69
C HIS A 296 -18.02 10.79 -6.17
N ARG A 297 -16.82 10.46 -6.60
CA ARG A 297 -16.35 10.59 -7.99
C ARG A 297 -15.86 9.23 -8.46
N GLU A 298 -16.64 8.60 -9.33
CA GLU A 298 -16.42 7.22 -9.77
C GLU A 298 -16.55 7.09 -11.29
N THR A 299 -15.93 6.05 -11.82
CA THR A 299 -16.07 5.63 -13.22
C THR A 299 -15.90 4.12 -13.33
N ASP A 300 -16.37 3.57 -14.44
CA ASP A 300 -16.33 2.14 -14.70
C ASP A 300 -14.91 1.72 -15.12
N LEU A 301 -14.48 0.57 -14.58
CA LEU A 301 -13.33 -0.17 -15.09
C LEU A 301 -13.81 -1.10 -16.24
N PRO A 302 -12.91 -1.58 -17.11
CA PRO A 302 -13.27 -2.63 -18.06
C PRO A 302 -13.73 -3.90 -17.34
N ASP A 303 -14.70 -4.61 -17.90
CA ASP A 303 -15.24 -5.86 -17.31
C ASP A 303 -14.16 -6.95 -17.10
N GLU A 304 -13.04 -6.90 -17.82
CA GLU A 304 -11.90 -7.80 -17.63
C GLU A 304 -11.12 -7.51 -16.32
N VAL A 305 -11.30 -6.32 -15.75
CA VAL A 305 -10.72 -5.88 -14.48
C VAL A 305 -11.67 -6.23 -13.34
N TYR A 306 -11.97 -7.52 -13.20
CA TYR A 306 -12.92 -8.03 -12.22
C TYR A 306 -12.26 -8.56 -10.92
N ALA A 307 -10.93 -8.69 -10.89
CA ALA A 307 -10.25 -9.45 -9.86
C ALA A 307 -8.83 -8.95 -9.52
N LEU A 308 -8.51 -8.97 -8.23
CA LEU A 308 -7.16 -8.82 -7.65
C LEU A 308 -6.40 -7.54 -8.02
N THR A 309 -7.04 -6.58 -8.69
CA THR A 309 -6.44 -5.32 -9.12
C THR A 309 -6.25 -4.34 -7.97
N HIS A 310 -5.42 -3.33 -8.22
CA HIS A 310 -5.22 -2.19 -7.35
C HIS A 310 -5.30 -0.90 -8.13
N THR A 311 -5.61 0.16 -7.39
CA THR A 311 -5.74 1.49 -7.96
C THR A 311 -5.05 2.50 -7.04
N HIS A 312 -4.62 3.62 -7.61
CA HIS A 312 -3.98 4.69 -6.86
C HIS A 312 -4.25 6.06 -7.49
N ALA A 313 -4.17 7.11 -6.68
CA ALA A 313 -4.30 8.50 -7.08
C ALA A 313 -3.75 9.43 -6.00
N ASN A 314 -3.05 10.50 -6.39
CA ASN A 314 -2.68 11.56 -5.44
C ASN A 314 -3.83 12.55 -5.21
N SER A 315 -4.72 12.68 -6.19
CA SER A 315 -5.88 13.57 -6.20
C SER A 315 -6.95 12.97 -7.11
N PRO A 316 -8.22 13.42 -7.07
CA PRO A 316 -9.24 12.91 -7.97
C PRO A 316 -9.02 13.32 -9.43
N GLU A 317 -8.00 14.12 -9.76
CA GLU A 317 -7.77 14.61 -11.13
C GLU A 317 -7.27 13.51 -12.07
N LEU A 318 -6.51 12.55 -11.54
CA LEU A 318 -5.90 11.48 -12.32
C LEU A 318 -5.81 10.19 -11.51
N LEU A 319 -6.41 9.13 -12.01
CA LEU A 319 -6.40 7.80 -11.40
C LEU A 319 -5.55 6.85 -12.23
N VAL A 320 -4.88 5.90 -11.56
CA VAL A 320 -4.23 4.75 -12.20
C VAL A 320 -4.82 3.44 -11.67
N CYS A 321 -5.01 2.49 -12.58
CA CYS A 321 -5.39 1.11 -12.28
C CYS A 321 -4.34 0.16 -12.87
N ASP A 322 -4.01 -0.93 -12.18
CA ASP A 322 -3.03 -1.94 -12.60
C ASP A 322 -3.42 -2.70 -13.87
N GLY A 323 -4.68 -2.61 -14.27
CA GLY A 323 -5.27 -3.53 -15.23
C GLY A 323 -5.61 -4.85 -14.54
N SER A 324 -5.29 -5.98 -15.18
CA SER A 324 -5.72 -7.30 -14.73
C SER A 324 -4.88 -8.42 -15.30
N PHE A 325 -4.53 -9.38 -14.45
CA PHE A 325 -3.83 -10.62 -14.83
C PHE A 325 -4.62 -11.50 -15.82
N THR A 326 -5.90 -11.19 -16.06
CA THR A 326 -6.80 -11.96 -16.94
C THR A 326 -6.86 -11.44 -18.38
N GLY A 327 -6.08 -10.41 -18.72
CA GLY A 327 -5.96 -9.94 -20.12
C GLY A 327 -5.65 -8.47 -20.29
N VAL A 328 -5.70 -7.66 -19.22
CA VAL A 328 -5.42 -6.21 -19.27
C VAL A 328 -3.99 -5.98 -18.80
N ALA A 329 -3.03 -6.15 -19.71
CA ALA A 329 -1.60 -6.09 -19.39
C ALA A 329 -1.03 -4.67 -19.29
N HIS A 330 -1.87 -3.67 -19.02
CA HIS A 330 -1.50 -2.26 -19.00
C HIS A 330 -2.00 -1.55 -17.75
N ASN A 331 -1.18 -0.61 -17.27
CA ASN A 331 -1.68 0.44 -16.40
C ASN A 331 -2.69 1.29 -17.17
N LEU A 332 -3.87 1.50 -16.60
CA LEU A 332 -4.94 2.30 -17.17
C LEU A 332 -5.06 3.63 -16.44
N LEU A 333 -5.08 4.74 -17.19
CA LEU A 333 -5.28 6.08 -16.67
C LEU A 333 -6.68 6.60 -16.95
N TYR A 334 -7.22 7.32 -15.97
CA TYR A 334 -8.48 8.05 -16.05
C TYR A 334 -8.26 9.48 -15.58
N ARG A 335 -8.82 10.46 -16.30
CA ARG A 335 -8.70 11.89 -15.98
C ARG A 335 -10.05 12.50 -15.67
N TRP A 336 -10.17 13.21 -14.55
CA TRP A 336 -11.40 13.94 -14.23
C TRP A 336 -11.58 15.15 -15.14
N ASP A 337 -12.77 15.28 -15.73
CA ASP A 337 -13.19 16.45 -16.49
C ASP A 337 -14.20 17.27 -15.67
N GLU A 338 -13.76 18.47 -15.25
CA GLU A 338 -14.55 19.39 -14.43
C GLU A 338 -15.77 19.97 -15.16
N GLU A 339 -15.78 20.01 -16.51
CA GLU A 339 -16.93 20.53 -17.27
C GLU A 339 -18.10 19.54 -17.31
N SER A 340 -17.80 18.25 -17.47
CA SER A 340 -18.77 17.16 -17.52
C SER A 340 -19.04 16.52 -16.16
N GLU A 341 -18.23 16.80 -15.14
CA GLU A 341 -18.26 16.14 -13.83
C GLU A 341 -18.15 14.61 -13.97
N SER A 342 -17.24 14.14 -14.83
CA SER A 342 -17.00 12.72 -15.10
C SER A 342 -15.55 12.43 -15.45
N TYR A 343 -15.13 11.16 -15.37
CA TYR A 343 -13.81 10.75 -15.85
C TYR A 343 -13.80 10.46 -17.36
N GLU A 344 -12.74 10.91 -18.03
CA GLU A 344 -12.31 10.49 -19.36
C GLU A 344 -11.34 9.30 -19.26
N GLY A 345 -11.44 8.33 -20.18
CA GLY A 345 -10.58 7.15 -20.22
C GLY A 345 -11.36 5.84 -20.43
N PRO A 346 -10.73 4.67 -20.22
CA PRO A 346 -9.31 4.49 -19.88
C PRO A 346 -8.35 4.76 -21.06
N ARG A 347 -7.13 5.21 -20.74
CA ARG A 347 -5.99 5.23 -21.67
C ARG A 347 -4.85 4.37 -21.15
N SER A 348 -4.17 3.65 -22.03
CA SER A 348 -3.07 2.75 -21.64
C SER A 348 -1.78 3.53 -21.40
N LEU A 349 -1.19 3.41 -20.21
CA LEU A 349 0.04 4.11 -19.81
C LEU A 349 1.32 3.29 -20.07
N ALA A 350 1.44 2.12 -19.45
CA ALA A 350 2.61 1.25 -19.56
C ALA A 350 2.19 -0.21 -19.60
N THR A 351 2.92 -1.04 -20.35
CA THR A 351 2.76 -2.50 -20.26
C THR A 351 3.40 -3.02 -18.98
N VAL A 352 2.59 -3.58 -18.09
CA VAL A 352 3.02 -4.23 -16.85
C VAL A 352 3.32 -5.71 -17.04
N ASP A 353 2.79 -6.33 -18.12
CA ASP A 353 2.92 -7.77 -18.41
C ASP A 353 2.41 -8.68 -17.26
N TRP A 354 1.39 -8.21 -16.53
CA TRP A 354 0.83 -8.91 -15.38
C TRP A 354 0.10 -10.21 -15.80
N ARG A 355 0.50 -11.32 -15.18
CA ARG A 355 -0.01 -12.69 -15.37
C ARG A 355 -0.18 -13.38 -14.02
N PRO A 356 -0.89 -14.51 -13.91
CA PRO A 356 -1.13 -15.19 -12.63
C PRO A 356 0.12 -15.44 -11.77
N GLU A 357 1.28 -15.75 -12.38
CA GLU A 357 2.53 -16.00 -11.66
C GLU A 357 3.41 -14.75 -11.49
N SER A 358 2.93 -13.59 -11.89
CA SER A 358 3.69 -12.34 -11.84
C SER A 358 3.47 -11.62 -10.51
N PRO A 359 4.43 -10.78 -10.07
CA PRO A 359 4.18 -9.87 -8.97
C PRO A 359 2.98 -8.97 -9.31
N HIS A 360 2.22 -8.58 -8.28
CA HIS A 360 1.19 -7.57 -8.43
C HIS A 360 1.85 -6.22 -8.74
N PRO A 361 1.39 -5.46 -9.74
CA PRO A 361 2.01 -4.20 -10.11
C PRO A 361 1.94 -3.15 -9.01
N HIS A 362 0.84 -3.10 -8.24
CA HIS A 362 0.62 -2.17 -7.13
C HIS A 362 0.88 -0.71 -7.52
N SER A 363 0.44 -0.31 -8.72
CA SER A 363 0.82 0.96 -9.33
C SER A 363 0.50 2.14 -8.43
N ARG A 364 1.49 3.01 -8.24
CA ARG A 364 1.40 4.20 -7.38
C ARG A 364 2.02 5.41 -8.06
N PHE A 365 1.40 6.57 -7.93
CA PHE A 365 1.96 7.82 -8.44
C PHE A 365 3.18 8.25 -7.60
N SER A 366 4.17 8.86 -8.26
CA SER A 366 5.18 9.65 -7.57
C SER A 366 4.53 10.81 -6.81
N PRO A 367 5.16 11.37 -5.76
CA PRO A 367 4.55 12.46 -4.98
C PRO A 367 4.11 13.68 -5.80
N ASP A 368 4.79 13.97 -6.90
CA ASP A 368 4.46 15.07 -7.81
C ASP A 368 3.48 14.69 -8.94
N GLY A 369 3.04 13.42 -8.99
CA GLY A 369 2.14 12.87 -10.01
C GLY A 369 2.75 12.73 -11.40
N SER A 370 4.06 12.99 -11.57
CA SER A 370 4.71 12.98 -12.89
C SER A 370 5.08 11.59 -13.37
N GLN A 371 5.12 10.60 -12.48
CA GLN A 371 5.47 9.21 -12.80
C GLN A 371 4.55 8.22 -12.08
N VAL A 372 4.50 6.99 -12.57
CA VAL A 372 3.87 5.85 -11.89
C VAL A 372 4.92 4.77 -11.64
N LEU A 373 5.08 4.38 -10.38
CA LEU A 373 5.86 3.23 -9.93
C LEU A 373 5.03 1.97 -10.03
N PHE A 374 5.62 0.87 -10.50
CA PHE A 374 5.00 -0.45 -10.50
C PHE A 374 6.04 -1.57 -10.46
N ASP A 375 5.63 -2.72 -9.95
CA ASP A 375 6.40 -3.96 -9.99
C ASP A 375 6.10 -4.77 -11.26
N SER A 376 7.12 -5.41 -11.85
CA SER A 376 6.92 -6.34 -12.96
C SER A 376 8.06 -7.35 -13.08
N ASN A 377 7.74 -8.58 -13.49
CA ASN A 377 8.74 -9.61 -13.76
C ASN A 377 9.12 -9.76 -15.25
N ARG A 378 8.76 -8.78 -16.08
CA ARG A 378 8.89 -8.86 -17.54
C ARG A 378 10.32 -9.02 -18.08
N TYR A 379 11.34 -8.68 -17.29
CA TYR A 379 12.72 -8.68 -17.77
C TYR A 379 13.38 -10.06 -17.76
N ASP A 380 13.50 -10.68 -16.59
CA ASP A 380 14.19 -11.95 -16.38
C ASP A 380 13.39 -12.96 -15.55
N GLY A 381 12.13 -12.65 -15.25
CA GLY A 381 11.23 -13.47 -14.44
C GLY A 381 11.28 -13.18 -12.94
N SER A 382 12.24 -12.39 -12.45
CA SER A 382 12.23 -11.85 -11.08
C SER A 382 11.47 -10.53 -11.00
N SER A 383 10.90 -10.20 -9.85
CA SER A 383 10.24 -8.89 -9.65
C SER A 383 11.27 -7.75 -9.70
N ASN A 384 10.98 -6.70 -10.48
CA ASN A 384 11.81 -5.51 -10.60
C ASN A 384 10.91 -4.27 -10.51
N LEU A 385 11.49 -3.14 -10.06
CA LEU A 385 10.79 -1.86 -9.97
C LEU A 385 10.89 -1.09 -11.28
N TYR A 386 9.79 -0.46 -11.70
CA TYR A 386 9.72 0.39 -12.89
C TYR A 386 9.06 1.72 -12.57
N LEU A 387 9.58 2.81 -13.11
CA LEU A 387 8.90 4.10 -13.20
C LEU A 387 8.52 4.36 -14.66
N VAL A 388 7.27 4.72 -14.90
CA VAL A 388 6.82 5.25 -16.19
C VAL A 388 6.49 6.73 -16.03
N ASP A 389 6.99 7.57 -16.94
CA ASP A 389 6.61 8.97 -17.03
C ASP A 389 5.13 9.08 -17.45
N VAL A 390 4.38 9.98 -16.83
CA VAL A 390 3.00 10.30 -17.21
C VAL A 390 3.03 11.40 -18.29
N PRO A 391 2.86 11.07 -19.58
CA PRO A 391 2.81 12.07 -20.64
C PRO A 391 1.47 12.83 -20.61
N PRO A 392 1.28 13.86 -21.46
CA PRO A 392 -0.05 14.42 -21.69
C PRO A 392 -1.07 13.32 -21.97
N PHE A 393 -2.21 13.37 -21.27
CA PHE A 393 -3.23 12.31 -21.31
C PHE A 393 -3.68 12.00 -22.74
N GLU A 394 -3.81 13.03 -23.58
CA GLU A 394 -4.24 12.91 -24.98
C GLU A 394 -3.23 12.18 -25.89
N ASP A 395 -1.96 12.13 -25.50
CA ASP A 395 -0.91 11.45 -26.25
C ASP A 395 -0.93 9.93 -26.04
N LEU A 396 -1.59 9.45 -24.96
CA LEU A 396 -1.73 8.02 -24.67
C LEU A 396 -2.81 7.39 -25.55
N PRO A 397 -2.64 6.14 -26.01
CA PRO A 397 -3.68 5.43 -26.75
C PRO A 397 -4.89 5.14 -25.85
N GLU A 398 -6.09 5.26 -26.40
CA GLU A 398 -7.32 4.75 -25.78
C GLU A 398 -7.21 3.23 -25.62
N TYR A 399 -7.67 2.72 -24.48
CA TYR A 399 -7.79 1.28 -24.30
C TYR A 399 -9.06 0.81 -25.01
N GLU A 400 -8.90 0.01 -26.06
CA GLU A 400 -10.03 -0.64 -26.75
C GLU A 400 -10.23 -2.03 -26.16
N THR A 401 -11.47 -2.34 -25.73
CA THR A 401 -11.88 -3.72 -25.43
C THR A 401 -12.10 -4.46 -26.75
N ASP A 402 -11.56 -5.68 -26.86
CA ASP A 402 -11.67 -6.55 -28.05
C ASP A 402 -13.09 -7.13 -28.27
#